data_AF-A0A0M9FZS1-F1
#
_entry.id   AF-A0A0M9FZS1-F1
#
_cell.length_a   1.000
_cell.length_b   1.000
_cell.length_c   1.000
_cell.angle_alpha   90.00
_cell.angle_beta   90.00
_cell.angle_gamma   90.00
#
_symmetry.space_group_name_H-M   'P 1'
#
loop_
_entity.id
_entity.type
_entity.pdbx_description
1 polymer ?
#
loop_
_entity_poly.entity_id
_entity_poly.type
_entity_poly.pdbx_seq_one_letter_code
_entity_poly.pdbx_strand_id
1 'polypeptide(L)'
;MSSSGVEEMMAKAVTNSADFYSSRSGVQGIQDRKDALRAKRQEQKNTLSQWYGMKKRPLSADEQQEVELLKYRNFVTPEHQHHAPKKTGDVGDNAFIEFGYFADVGRNKRRRYKSFADEWIEENPQFADVVNTRIKRNTKANQKAKTVAAKKAATAAAKAKEKRTSKRKSKHDQF
;
A
#
# COMPACT_ATOMS: atom_id res chain seq x y z
N MET A 1 -32.08 -0.19 67.31
CA MET A 1 -32.13 1.09 66.59
C MET A 1 -30.70 1.61 66.41
N SER A 2 -29.99 1.19 65.36
CA SER A 2 -28.63 1.70 65.09
C SER A 2 -28.16 1.43 63.65
N SER A 3 -29.08 1.43 62.67
CA SER A 3 -28.72 1.29 61.24
C SER A 3 -28.53 2.65 60.55
N SER A 4 -29.06 3.75 61.10
CA SER A 4 -29.12 5.04 60.40
C SER A 4 -27.78 5.75 60.23
N GLY A 5 -26.87 5.66 61.22
CA GLY A 5 -25.60 6.39 61.17
C GLY A 5 -24.60 5.86 60.13
N VAL A 6 -24.61 4.54 59.90
CA VAL A 6 -23.77 3.91 58.87
C VAL A 6 -24.32 4.19 57.48
N GLU A 7 -25.65 4.12 57.30
CA GLU A 7 -26.31 4.48 56.04
C GLU A 7 -26.11 5.97 55.69
N GLU A 8 -26.17 6.88 56.66
CA GLU A 8 -25.89 8.31 56.46
C GLU A 8 -24.42 8.59 56.12
N MET A 9 -23.46 7.90 56.76
CA MET A 9 -22.04 7.99 56.37
C MET A 9 -21.80 7.46 54.97
N MET A 10 -22.42 6.33 54.61
CA MET A 10 -22.34 5.76 53.26
C MET A 10 -23.00 6.68 52.21
N ALA A 11 -24.08 7.37 52.56
CA ALA A 11 -24.71 8.35 51.67
C ALA A 11 -23.86 9.62 51.47
N LYS A 12 -23.12 10.05 52.50
CA LYS A 12 -22.14 11.15 52.41
C LYS A 12 -20.83 10.76 51.72
N ALA A 13 -20.52 9.47 51.64
CA ALA A 13 -19.35 8.99 50.93
C ALA A 13 -19.55 9.28 49.43
N VAL A 14 -18.71 10.18 48.89
CA VAL A 14 -18.72 10.61 47.47
C VAL A 14 -18.69 9.40 46.52
N THR A 15 -18.18 8.26 46.98
CA THR A 15 -18.12 6.97 46.28
C THR A 15 -19.46 6.41 45.81
N ASN A 16 -20.59 6.82 46.41
CA ASN A 16 -21.94 6.36 46.02
C ASN A 16 -22.67 7.32 45.08
N SER A 17 -22.08 8.48 44.78
CA SER A 17 -22.65 9.43 43.81
C SER A 17 -22.40 8.94 42.38
N ALA A 18 -23.40 9.09 41.50
CA ALA A 18 -23.29 8.72 40.09
C ALA A 18 -22.14 9.48 39.37
N ASP A 19 -21.81 10.67 39.86
CA ASP A 19 -20.77 11.53 39.30
C ASP A 19 -19.34 11.13 39.68
N PHE A 20 -19.18 10.31 40.73
CA PHE A 20 -17.87 9.83 41.18
C PHE A 20 -17.22 8.89 40.17
N TYR A 21 -18.01 8.05 39.50
CA TYR A 21 -17.51 7.16 38.43
C TYR A 21 -17.65 7.74 37.02
N SER A 22 -18.32 8.90 36.88
CA SER A 22 -18.49 9.59 35.59
C SER A 22 -17.36 10.59 35.31
N SER A 23 -16.83 11.23 36.37
CA SER A 23 -15.74 12.20 36.28
C SER A 23 -14.35 11.53 36.22
N ARG A 24 -13.38 12.17 35.55
CA ARG A 24 -11.98 11.72 35.44
C ARG A 24 -11.17 11.95 36.73
N SER A 25 -11.78 11.69 37.90
CA SER A 25 -11.12 11.93 39.19
C SER A 25 -10.66 10.62 39.84
N GLY A 26 -9.35 10.34 39.76
CA GLY A 26 -8.59 9.42 40.63
C GLY A 26 -8.90 7.92 40.59
N VAL A 27 -10.15 7.51 40.39
CA VAL A 27 -10.62 6.13 40.23
C VAL A 27 -10.91 5.93 38.75
N GLN A 28 -10.52 4.77 38.19
CA GLN A 28 -10.67 4.47 36.77
C GLN A 28 -12.16 4.55 36.38
N GLY A 29 -12.55 5.70 35.83
CA GLY A 29 -13.94 6.04 35.57
C GLY A 29 -14.53 5.17 34.45
N ILE A 30 -15.85 5.18 34.33
CA ILE A 30 -16.55 4.48 33.24
C ILE A 30 -16.03 4.97 31.87
N GLN A 31 -15.70 6.26 31.77
CA GLN A 31 -15.11 6.89 30.59
C GLN A 31 -13.73 6.28 30.25
N ASP A 32 -12.85 6.14 31.24
CA ASP A 32 -11.50 5.63 31.05
C ASP A 32 -11.51 4.14 30.67
N ARG A 33 -12.44 3.36 31.24
CA ARG A 33 -12.67 1.96 30.83
C ARG A 33 -13.12 1.86 29.37
N LYS A 34 -14.01 2.75 28.94
CA LYS A 34 -14.47 2.81 27.54
C LYS A 34 -13.33 3.25 26.61
N ASP A 35 -12.50 4.19 27.02
CA ASP A 35 -11.33 4.64 26.26
C ASP A 35 -10.29 3.52 26.13
N ALA A 36 -10.01 2.81 27.22
CA ALA A 36 -9.14 1.64 27.21
C ALA A 36 -9.67 0.51 26.31
N LEU A 37 -10.98 0.24 26.33
CA LEU A 37 -11.61 -0.73 25.43
C LEU A 37 -11.51 -0.29 23.97
N ARG A 38 -11.70 1.01 23.67
CA ARG A 38 -11.52 1.56 22.33
C ARG A 38 -10.07 1.42 21.84
N ALA A 39 -9.09 1.74 22.69
CA ALA A 39 -7.68 1.58 22.39
C ALA A 39 -7.32 0.10 22.10
N LYS A 40 -7.78 -0.83 22.93
CA LYS A 40 -7.58 -2.28 22.72
C LYS A 40 -8.18 -2.76 21.40
N ARG A 41 -9.40 -2.32 21.05
CA ARG A 41 -10.04 -2.67 19.77
C ARG A 41 -9.26 -2.11 18.58
N GLN A 42 -8.75 -0.89 18.69
CA GLN A 42 -7.95 -0.26 17.65
C GLN A 42 -6.61 -1.00 17.47
N GLU A 43 -5.95 -1.38 18.57
CA GLU A 43 -4.71 -2.15 18.55
C GLU A 43 -4.93 -3.54 17.92
N GLN A 44 -6.00 -4.24 18.28
CA GLN A 44 -6.39 -5.51 17.66
C GLN A 44 -6.63 -5.38 16.15
N LYS A 45 -7.30 -4.30 15.71
CA LYS A 45 -7.54 -4.03 14.28
C LYS A 45 -6.24 -3.76 13.52
N ASN A 46 -5.29 -3.11 14.19
CA ASN A 46 -4.00 -2.74 13.61
C ASN A 46 -2.93 -3.82 13.80
N THR A 47 -3.29 -5.00 14.33
CA THR A 47 -2.32 -6.06 14.62
C THR A 47 -2.80 -7.37 14.01
N LEU A 48 -1.95 -8.01 13.21
CA LEU A 48 -2.25 -9.29 12.58
C LEU A 48 -1.83 -10.43 13.53
N SER A 49 -2.77 -10.88 14.37
CA SER A 49 -2.50 -11.92 15.38
C SER A 49 -2.05 -13.26 14.78
N GLN A 50 -2.52 -13.61 13.60
CA GLN A 50 -2.10 -14.81 12.86
C GLN A 50 -0.62 -14.78 12.46
N TRP A 51 -0.02 -13.59 12.43
CA TRP A 51 1.36 -13.35 11.99
C TRP A 51 2.22 -12.83 13.15
N TYR A 52 2.19 -13.56 14.27
CA TYR A 52 2.95 -13.25 15.48
C TYR A 52 2.78 -11.82 16.01
N GLY A 53 1.64 -11.19 15.72
CA GLY A 53 1.38 -9.81 16.14
C GLY A 53 2.00 -8.74 15.24
N MET A 54 2.18 -9.03 13.95
CA MET A 54 2.67 -8.04 12.97
C MET A 54 1.79 -6.79 12.99
N LYS A 55 2.43 -5.63 13.18
CA LYS A 55 1.71 -4.36 13.33
C LYS A 55 1.52 -3.67 11.98
N LYS A 56 0.36 -3.08 11.81
CA LYS A 56 0.06 -2.15 10.74
C LYS A 56 0.63 -0.79 11.12
N ARG A 57 1.49 -0.23 10.27
CA ARG A 57 1.97 1.15 10.43
C ARG A 57 1.91 1.90 9.10
N PRO A 58 1.75 3.24 9.16
CA PRO A 58 2.00 4.07 8.00
C PRO A 58 3.49 3.96 7.62
N LEU A 59 3.75 3.78 6.33
CA LEU A 59 5.10 3.76 5.77
C LEU A 59 5.61 5.18 5.59
N SER A 60 6.90 5.41 5.85
CA SER A 60 7.55 6.67 5.46
C SER A 60 7.68 6.77 3.93
N ALA A 61 7.94 7.98 3.41
CA ALA A 61 8.13 8.17 1.97
C ALA A 61 9.28 7.30 1.42
N ASP A 62 10.39 7.23 2.16
CA ASP A 62 11.56 6.41 1.80
C ASP A 62 11.19 4.92 1.76
N GLU A 63 10.46 4.43 2.76
CA GLU A 63 10.00 3.05 2.84
C GLU A 63 9.01 2.70 1.71
N GLN A 64 8.14 3.62 1.33
CA GLN A 64 7.24 3.45 0.19
C GLN A 64 8.03 3.31 -1.12
N GLN A 65 9.05 4.14 -1.31
CA GLN A 65 9.92 4.07 -2.47
C GLN A 65 10.70 2.75 -2.51
N GLU A 66 11.21 2.28 -1.37
CA GLU A 66 11.88 0.98 -1.28
C GLU A 66 10.97 -0.20 -1.67
N VAL A 67 9.72 -0.21 -1.19
CA VAL A 67 8.77 -1.25 -1.58
C VAL A 67 8.40 -1.16 -3.05
N GLU A 68 8.30 0.05 -3.60
CA GLU A 68 8.08 0.24 -5.02
C GLU A 68 9.26 -0.28 -5.85
N LEU A 69 10.49 -0.03 -5.41
CA LEU A 69 11.72 -0.53 -6.04
C LEU A 69 11.74 -2.05 -6.17
N LEU A 70 11.19 -2.80 -5.20
CA LEU A 70 11.05 -4.26 -5.29
C LEU A 70 10.22 -4.73 -6.49
N LYS A 71 9.25 -3.94 -6.97
CA LYS A 71 8.49 -4.27 -8.19
C LYS A 71 9.41 -4.32 -9.42
N TYR A 72 10.50 -3.58 -9.38
CA TYR A 72 11.48 -3.46 -10.46
C TYR A 72 12.68 -4.39 -10.31
N ARG A 73 12.69 -5.31 -9.33
CA ARG A 73 13.83 -6.23 -9.09
C ARG A 73 14.35 -6.96 -10.33
N ASN A 74 13.46 -7.36 -11.23
CA ASN A 74 13.82 -8.05 -12.49
C ASN A 74 14.56 -7.17 -13.50
N PHE A 75 14.57 -5.84 -13.31
CA PHE A 75 15.33 -4.96 -14.19
C PHE A 75 16.84 -5.07 -13.97
N VAL A 76 17.27 -5.34 -12.74
CA VAL A 76 18.69 -5.34 -12.36
C VAL A 76 19.36 -6.67 -12.63
N THR A 77 18.71 -7.78 -12.26
CA THR A 77 19.22 -9.14 -12.47
C THR A 77 18.40 -9.85 -13.54
N PRO A 78 18.64 -9.59 -14.84
CA PRO A 78 17.88 -10.22 -15.92
C PRO A 78 18.09 -11.75 -15.98
N GLU A 79 19.20 -12.25 -15.42
CA GLU A 79 19.48 -13.69 -15.30
C GLU A 79 18.59 -14.37 -14.26
N HIS A 80 18.14 -13.63 -13.25
CA HIS A 80 17.30 -14.13 -12.16
C HIS A 80 15.89 -13.54 -12.32
N GLN A 81 15.12 -14.07 -13.26
CA GLN A 81 13.75 -13.63 -13.47
C GLN A 81 12.88 -14.07 -12.30
N HIS A 82 12.62 -13.16 -11.37
CA HIS A 82 11.67 -13.42 -10.30
C HIS A 82 10.25 -13.36 -10.83
N HIS A 83 9.37 -14.23 -10.32
CA HIS A 83 7.96 -14.14 -10.65
C HIS A 83 7.40 -12.77 -10.20
N ALA A 84 6.83 -12.03 -11.15
CA ALA A 84 6.12 -10.80 -10.84
C ALA A 84 4.79 -11.15 -10.15
N PRO A 85 4.44 -10.49 -9.04
CA PRO A 85 3.17 -10.73 -8.38
C PRO A 85 2.01 -10.40 -9.32
N LYS A 86 1.01 -11.29 -9.40
CA LYS A 86 -0.16 -11.16 -10.29
C LYS A 86 -1.05 -9.96 -9.96
N LYS A 87 -0.92 -9.39 -8.75
CA LYS A 87 -1.65 -8.20 -8.29
C LYS A 87 -0.64 -7.18 -7.80
N THR A 88 -0.47 -6.10 -8.55
CA THR A 88 0.16 -4.87 -8.07
C THR A 88 -0.88 -4.14 -7.22
N GLY A 89 -1.09 -4.59 -5.99
CA GLY A 89 -1.80 -3.76 -5.02
C GLY A 89 -0.95 -2.52 -4.75
N ASP A 90 -1.58 -1.35 -4.69
CA ASP A 90 -0.90 -0.18 -4.14
C ASP A 90 -0.53 -0.48 -2.70
N VAL A 91 0.77 -0.45 -2.42
CA VAL A 91 1.30 -0.60 -1.07
C VAL A 91 1.11 0.75 -0.37
N GLY A 92 -0.15 1.10 -0.11
CA GLY A 92 -0.51 2.28 0.67
C GLY A 92 -0.64 1.95 2.16
N ASP A 93 -1.33 2.83 2.90
CA ASP A 93 -1.57 2.85 4.36
C ASP A 93 -2.22 1.58 4.96
N ASN A 94 -2.46 0.55 4.15
CA ASN A 94 -3.17 -0.67 4.52
C ASN A 94 -2.29 -1.93 4.61
N ALA A 95 -0.97 -1.80 4.45
CA ALA A 95 -0.08 -2.95 4.44
C ALA A 95 0.48 -3.28 5.84
N PHE A 96 0.45 -4.57 6.19
CA PHE A 96 1.24 -5.09 7.30
C PHE A 96 2.63 -5.41 6.74
N ILE A 97 3.62 -4.57 7.03
CA ILE A 97 4.99 -4.68 6.51
C ILE A 97 5.96 -4.31 7.63
N GLU A 98 7.01 -5.10 7.78
CA GLU A 98 8.11 -4.84 8.70
C GLU A 98 9.44 -4.83 7.92
N PHE A 99 10.30 -3.86 8.25
CA PHE A 99 11.63 -3.74 7.66
C PHE A 99 12.61 -4.34 8.66
N GLY A 100 13.27 -5.40 8.23
CA GLY A 100 14.30 -6.09 9.00
C GLY A 100 15.65 -5.97 8.33
N TYR A 101 16.70 -6.27 9.09
CA TYR A 101 18.05 -6.43 8.57
C TYR A 101 18.52 -7.86 8.83
N PHE A 102 19.38 -8.37 7.96
CA PHE A 102 20.02 -9.67 8.19
C PHE A 102 21.01 -9.55 9.35
N ALA A 103 20.77 -10.31 10.43
CA ALA A 103 21.63 -10.30 11.59
C ALA A 103 23.03 -10.88 11.27
N ASP A 104 23.09 -11.89 10.41
CA ASP A 104 24.32 -12.58 10.02
C ASP A 104 24.71 -12.24 8.58
N VAL A 105 25.23 -11.04 8.40
CA VAL A 105 25.99 -10.65 7.20
C VAL A 105 27.41 -11.12 7.43
N GLY A 106 27.86 -12.14 6.70
CA GLY A 106 29.20 -12.76 6.81
C GLY A 106 30.38 -11.78 6.63
N ARG A 107 31.33 -12.06 5.72
CA ARG A 107 32.56 -11.23 5.58
C ARG A 107 32.33 -9.75 5.18
N ASN A 108 31.09 -9.35 4.85
CA ASN A 108 30.74 -8.01 4.36
C ASN A 108 30.17 -7.04 5.43
N LYS A 109 30.63 -7.11 6.68
CA LYS A 109 30.21 -6.14 7.72
C LYS A 109 30.52 -4.66 7.39
N ARG A 110 31.44 -4.39 6.46
CA ARG A 110 31.87 -3.03 6.08
C ARG A 110 30.97 -2.33 5.05
N ARG A 111 30.01 -3.02 4.45
CA ARG A 111 29.08 -2.48 3.44
C ARG A 111 27.63 -2.54 3.92
N ARG A 112 27.38 -2.07 5.14
CA ARG A 112 26.01 -1.98 5.66
C ARG A 112 25.42 -0.65 5.20
N TYR A 113 24.52 -0.72 4.25
CA TYR A 113 23.72 0.43 3.82
C TYR A 113 22.51 0.59 4.72
N LYS A 114 22.02 1.83 4.79
CA LYS A 114 20.84 2.16 5.58
C LYS A 114 19.56 1.66 4.91
N SER A 115 19.52 1.73 3.57
CA SER A 115 18.40 1.28 2.75
C SER A 115 18.84 0.26 1.71
N PHE A 116 17.90 -0.56 1.28
CA PHE A 116 18.08 -1.41 0.10
C PHE A 116 18.34 -0.57 -1.16
N ALA A 117 17.73 0.62 -1.27
CA ALA A 117 17.92 1.50 -2.42
C ALA A 117 19.39 1.96 -2.56
N ASP A 118 20.03 2.32 -1.45
CA ASP A 118 21.43 2.75 -1.41
C ASP A 118 22.37 1.60 -1.80
N GLU A 119 22.13 0.40 -1.26
CA GLU A 119 22.86 -0.82 -1.63
C GLU A 119 22.73 -1.06 -3.15
N TRP A 120 21.53 -0.89 -3.68
CA TRP A 120 21.25 -1.18 -5.08
C TRP A 120 22.00 -0.26 -6.04
N ILE A 121 22.08 1.02 -5.70
CA ILE A 121 22.79 2.04 -6.48
C ILE A 121 24.30 1.80 -6.44
N GLU A 122 24.86 1.51 -5.26
CA GLU A 122 26.30 1.30 -5.11
C GLU A 122 26.79 0.00 -5.74
N GLU A 123 26.01 -1.08 -5.67
CA GLU A 123 26.40 -2.35 -6.28
C GLU A 123 26.27 -2.36 -7.80
N ASN A 124 25.43 -1.49 -8.38
CA ASN A 124 25.14 -1.47 -9.81
C ASN A 124 25.38 -0.09 -10.43
N PRO A 125 26.62 0.40 -10.51
CA PRO A 125 26.92 1.73 -11.08
C PRO A 125 26.53 1.84 -12.57
N GLN A 126 26.50 0.73 -13.30
CA GLN A 126 26.06 0.67 -14.71
C GLN A 126 24.54 0.75 -14.88
N PHE A 127 23.78 0.71 -13.77
CA PHE A 127 22.33 0.65 -13.81
C PHE A 127 21.72 1.89 -14.44
N ALA A 128 22.27 3.08 -14.16
CA ALA A 128 21.80 4.32 -14.75
C ALA A 128 21.78 4.26 -16.29
N ASP A 129 22.82 3.70 -16.90
CA ASP A 129 22.93 3.57 -18.35
C ASP A 129 21.98 2.49 -18.91
N VAL A 130 21.83 1.37 -18.21
CA VAL A 130 20.89 0.30 -18.60
C VAL A 130 19.44 0.79 -18.53
N VAL A 131 19.09 1.56 -17.51
CA VAL A 131 17.77 2.18 -17.37
C VAL A 131 17.54 3.18 -18.51
N ASN A 132 18.49 4.07 -18.75
CA ASN A 132 18.39 5.08 -19.81
C ASN A 132 18.23 4.47 -21.20
N THR A 133 18.99 3.41 -21.51
CA THR A 133 18.91 2.70 -22.79
C THR A 133 17.58 1.95 -22.94
N ARG A 134 17.10 1.26 -21.90
CA ARG A 134 15.82 0.53 -21.92
C ARG A 134 14.61 1.46 -21.97
N ILE A 135 14.60 2.58 -21.24
CA ILE A 135 13.54 3.60 -21.31
C ILE A 135 13.44 4.14 -22.75
N LYS A 136 14.57 4.50 -23.37
CA LYS A 136 14.63 4.95 -24.77
C LYS A 136 14.11 3.89 -25.74
N ARG A 137 14.40 2.60 -25.49
CA ARG A 137 13.91 1.49 -26.33
C ARG A 137 12.39 1.29 -26.19
N ASN A 138 11.86 1.27 -24.97
CA ASN A 138 10.44 1.08 -24.70
C ASN A 138 9.58 2.25 -25.18
N THR A 139 10.04 3.49 -25.02
CA THR A 139 9.34 4.68 -25.55
C THR A 139 9.24 4.62 -27.07
N LYS A 140 10.33 4.28 -27.78
CA LYS A 140 10.31 4.06 -29.23
C LYS A 140 9.37 2.91 -29.64
N ALA A 141 9.38 1.79 -28.91
CA ALA A 141 8.49 0.67 -29.16
C ALA A 141 7.01 1.05 -28.97
N ASN A 142 6.68 1.80 -27.91
CA ASN A 142 5.33 2.28 -27.64
C ASN A 142 4.84 3.29 -28.69
N GLN A 143 5.70 4.20 -29.15
CA GLN A 143 5.37 5.11 -30.26
C GLN A 143 5.10 4.34 -31.56
N LYS A 144 5.93 3.34 -31.88
CA LYS A 144 5.70 2.46 -33.03
C LYS A 144 4.38 1.67 -32.88
N ALA A 145 4.09 1.13 -31.70
CA ALA A 145 2.84 0.41 -31.46
C ALA A 145 1.61 1.33 -31.63
N LYS A 146 1.65 2.55 -31.09
CA LYS A 146 0.57 3.55 -31.24
C LYS A 146 0.36 3.95 -32.70
N THR A 147 1.43 4.18 -33.46
CA THR A 147 1.31 4.53 -34.88
C THR A 147 0.77 3.37 -35.72
N VAL A 148 1.18 2.13 -35.44
CA VAL A 148 0.64 0.93 -36.10
C VAL A 148 -0.84 0.73 -35.77
N ALA A 149 -1.22 0.90 -34.49
CA ALA A 149 -2.62 0.82 -34.07
C ALA A 149 -3.47 1.91 -34.72
N ALA A 150 -2.98 3.15 -34.80
CA ALA A 150 -3.66 4.26 -35.48
C ALA A 150 -3.84 4.00 -36.98
N LYS A 151 -2.81 3.45 -37.66
CA LYS A 151 -2.92 3.04 -39.07
C LYS A 151 -3.94 1.92 -39.26
N LYS A 152 -3.92 0.89 -38.41
CA LYS A 152 -4.93 -0.18 -38.45
C LYS A 152 -6.34 0.36 -38.20
N ALA A 153 -6.52 1.24 -37.23
CA ALA A 153 -7.81 1.89 -36.96
C ALA A 153 -8.29 2.76 -38.14
N ALA A 154 -7.40 3.54 -38.76
CA ALA A 154 -7.71 4.36 -39.92
C ALA A 154 -8.13 3.50 -41.13
N THR A 155 -7.41 2.41 -41.40
CA THR A 155 -7.78 1.48 -42.49
C THR A 155 -9.09 0.75 -42.21
N ALA A 156 -9.37 0.36 -40.96
CA ALA A 156 -10.65 -0.22 -40.57
C ALA A 156 -11.80 0.78 -40.70
N ALA A 157 -11.59 2.04 -40.30
CA ALA A 157 -12.57 3.11 -40.45
C ALA A 157 -12.82 3.46 -41.93
N ALA A 158 -11.79 3.46 -42.77
CA ALA A 158 -11.92 3.66 -44.22
C ALA A 158 -12.74 2.52 -44.85
N LYS A 159 -12.42 1.26 -44.55
CA LYS A 159 -13.19 0.09 -45.00
C LYS A 159 -14.64 0.11 -44.49
N ALA A 160 -14.90 0.62 -43.29
CA ALA A 160 -16.24 0.77 -42.75
C ALA A 160 -17.04 1.88 -43.47
N LYS A 161 -16.39 3.00 -43.82
CA LYS A 161 -16.99 4.06 -44.64
C LYS A 161 -17.30 3.57 -46.05
N GLU A 162 -16.38 2.83 -46.67
CA GLU A 162 -16.54 2.26 -48.00
C GLU A 162 -17.68 1.22 -48.07
N LYS A 163 -17.81 0.35 -47.04
CA LYS A 163 -18.97 -0.55 -46.90
C LYS A 163 -20.28 0.20 -46.67
N ARG A 164 -20.26 1.38 -46.05
CA ARG A 164 -21.44 2.23 -45.87
C ARG A 164 -21.83 2.97 -47.14
N THR A 165 -20.88 3.40 -47.96
CA THR A 165 -21.15 4.06 -49.25
C THR A 165 -21.61 3.06 -50.32
N SER A 166 -21.06 1.84 -50.35
CA SER A 166 -21.50 0.80 -51.29
C SER A 166 -22.94 0.35 -51.04
N LYS A 167 -23.36 0.22 -49.78
CA LYS A 167 -24.77 -0.06 -49.40
C LYS A 167 -25.75 1.05 -49.78
N ARG A 168 -25.27 2.29 -49.98
CA ARG A 168 -26.12 3.45 -50.29
C ARG A 168 -26.34 3.62 -51.80
N LYS A 169 -25.40 3.17 -52.63
CA LYS A 169 -25.52 3.20 -54.10
C LYS A 169 -26.41 2.09 -54.66
N SER A 170 -26.50 0.93 -54.00
CA SER A 170 -27.30 -0.21 -54.50
C SER A 170 -28.82 -0.01 -54.47
N LYS A 171 -29.32 1.15 -54.02
CA LYS A 171 -30.75 1.51 -54.05
C LYS A 171 -31.10 2.55 -55.12
N HIS A 172 -30.12 3.14 -55.81
CA HIS A 172 -30.40 4.19 -56.81
C HIS A 172 -30.43 3.67 -58.26
N ASP A 173 -29.90 2.47 -58.54
CA ASP A 173 -29.94 1.87 -59.89
C ASP A 173 -31.11 0.89 -60.11
N GLN A 174 -32.20 1.04 -59.34
CA GLN A 174 -33.46 0.32 -59.55
C GLN A 174 -34.62 1.31 -59.67
N PHE A 175 -34.52 2.27 -60.59
CA PHE A 175 -35.67 2.96 -61.19
C PHE A 175 -35.31 3.39 -62.61
#